data_AF-A0A521FVH8-F1
#
_entry.id   AF-A0A521FVH8-F1
#
_cell.length_a   1.000
_cell.length_b   1.000
_cell.length_c   1.000
_cell.angle_alpha   90.00
_cell.angle_beta   90.00
_cell.angle_gamma   90.00
#
_symmetry.space_group_name_H-M   'P 1'
#
loop_
_entity.id
_entity.type
_entity.pdbx_description
1 polymer ?
#
loop_
_entity_poly.entity_id
_entity_poly.type
_entity_poly.pdbx_seq_one_letter_code
_entity_poly.pdbx_strand_id
1 'polypeptide(L)'
;SAEAQAYYDRRSDFIHMPDIATFHSAGSYYATLAHEACHWSGHASRLDRFSRFTDRKAYAFEELIAEIGNCMLCSQLGLTPDFGQSAAYVEGWLRALQDDKRMIFKAATEAQKAADYLLGCAAQTRPQTQTDAA
;
A
#
# COMPACT_ATOMS: atom_id res chain seq x y z
N SER A 1 -11.23 -23.86 1.91
CA SER A 1 -11.38 -23.16 0.62
C SER A 1 -10.27 -22.12 0.55
N ALA A 2 -9.60 -22.00 -0.59
CA ALA A 2 -8.32 -21.30 -0.72
C ALA A 2 -8.41 -19.79 -0.96
N GLU A 3 -9.58 -19.15 -0.90
CA GLU A 3 -9.71 -17.75 -1.31
C GLU A 3 -10.56 -16.95 -0.31
N ALA A 4 -9.88 -16.30 0.64
CA ALA A 4 -10.44 -15.24 1.48
C ALA A 4 -9.40 -14.13 1.78
N GLN A 5 -8.22 -14.19 1.18
CA GLN A 5 -7.10 -13.29 1.49
C GLN A 5 -6.76 -12.41 0.29
N ALA A 6 -6.66 -11.10 0.53
CA ALA A 6 -6.09 -10.15 -0.42
C ALA A 6 -4.56 -10.24 -0.40
N TYR A 7 -3.93 -10.09 -1.57
CA TYR A 7 -2.47 -10.05 -1.67
C TYR A 7 -2.01 -9.48 -3.02
N TYR A 8 -0.81 -8.91 -3.03
CA TYR A 8 -0.04 -8.64 -4.24
C TYR A 8 0.89 -9.80 -4.60
N ASP A 9 0.67 -10.43 -5.77
CA ASP A 9 1.58 -11.43 -6.34
C ASP A 9 2.75 -10.74 -7.06
N ARG A 10 3.91 -10.74 -6.41
CA ARG A 10 5.14 -10.15 -6.92
C ARG A 10 5.69 -10.80 -8.19
N ARG A 11 5.43 -12.10 -8.41
CA ARG A 11 5.97 -12.87 -9.55
C ARG A 11 5.12 -12.64 -10.78
N SER A 12 3.81 -12.66 -10.59
CA SER A 12 2.83 -12.55 -11.67
C SER A 12 2.40 -11.09 -11.91
N ASP A 13 2.83 -10.16 -11.06
CA ASP A 13 2.54 -8.72 -11.09
C ASP A 13 1.04 -8.39 -11.15
N PHE A 14 0.26 -8.95 -10.22
CA PHE A 14 -1.16 -8.62 -10.08
C PHE A 14 -1.61 -8.60 -8.61
N ILE A 15 -2.71 -7.90 -8.36
CA ILE A 15 -3.37 -7.87 -7.05
C ILE A 15 -4.55 -8.85 -7.08
N HIS A 16 -4.57 -9.79 -6.14
CA HIS A 16 -5.72 -10.63 -5.87
C HIS A 16 -6.59 -9.97 -4.78
N MET A 17 -7.89 -9.87 -5.04
CA MET A 17 -8.89 -9.45 -4.06
C MET A 17 -10.00 -10.50 -3.97
N PRO A 18 -10.43 -10.88 -2.75
CA PRO A 18 -11.68 -11.62 -2.57
C PRO A 18 -12.88 -10.83 -3.09
N ASP A 19 -14.02 -11.51 -3.27
CA ASP A 19 -15.27 -10.85 -3.66
C ASP A 19 -15.61 -9.72 -2.66
N ILE A 20 -15.97 -8.53 -3.17
CA ILE A 20 -16.35 -7.39 -2.33
C ILE A 20 -17.48 -7.71 -1.36
N ALA A 21 -18.37 -8.65 -1.70
CA ALA A 21 -19.46 -9.09 -0.84
C ALA A 21 -18.98 -9.83 0.43
N THR A 22 -17.73 -10.28 0.48
CA THR A 22 -17.15 -10.89 1.68
C THR A 22 -16.59 -9.88 2.68
N PHE A 23 -16.51 -8.61 2.30
CA PHE A 23 -16.03 -7.53 3.17
C PHE A 23 -17.18 -6.92 3.97
N HIS A 24 -16.87 -6.47 5.19
CA HIS A 24 -17.86 -5.86 6.08
C HIS A 24 -18.41 -4.53 5.53
N SER A 25 -17.63 -3.86 4.69
CA SER A 25 -18.03 -2.64 3.99
C SER A 25 -17.23 -2.47 2.70
N ALA A 26 -17.77 -1.70 1.75
CA ALA A 26 -17.01 -1.28 0.57
C ALA A 26 -15.77 -0.45 0.95
N GLY A 27 -15.84 0.33 2.04
CA GLY A 27 -14.69 1.08 2.55
C GLY A 27 -13.54 0.16 2.94
N SER A 28 -13.82 -0.91 3.69
CA SER A 28 -12.82 -1.92 4.06
C SER A 28 -12.21 -2.60 2.83
N TYR A 29 -13.03 -2.94 1.83
CA TYR A 29 -12.53 -3.50 0.56
C TYR A 29 -11.53 -2.56 -0.12
N TYR A 30 -11.89 -1.28 -0.29
CA TYR A 30 -11.02 -0.32 -0.97
C TYR A 30 -9.79 0.06 -0.14
N ALA A 31 -9.88 0.05 1.19
CA ALA A 31 -8.73 0.22 2.07
C ALA A 31 -7.75 -0.96 1.96
N THR A 32 -8.25 -2.20 1.91
CA THR A 32 -7.42 -3.38 1.67
C THR A 32 -6.78 -3.33 0.27
N LEU A 33 -7.56 -2.96 -0.76
CA LEU A 33 -7.00 -2.78 -2.10
C LEU A 33 -5.92 -1.70 -2.14
N ALA A 34 -6.09 -0.59 -1.41
CA ALA A 34 -5.09 0.48 -1.33
C ALA A 34 -3.79 -0.01 -0.68
N HIS A 35 -3.87 -0.84 0.36
CA HIS A 35 -2.71 -1.50 0.95
C HIS A 35 -1.97 -2.39 -0.07
N GLU A 36 -2.68 -3.28 -0.76
CA GLU A 36 -2.07 -4.14 -1.78
C GLU A 36 -1.52 -3.35 -2.97
N ALA A 37 -2.15 -2.21 -3.32
CA ALA A 37 -1.65 -1.30 -4.32
C ALA A 37 -0.33 -0.63 -3.89
N CYS A 38 -0.15 -0.34 -2.61
CA CYS A 38 1.13 0.11 -2.08
C CYS A 38 2.20 -0.96 -2.31
N HIS A 39 1.96 -2.23 -2.00
CA HIS A 39 2.89 -3.31 -2.32
C HIS A 39 3.16 -3.43 -3.82
N TRP A 40 2.11 -3.36 -4.64
CA TRP A 40 2.21 -3.39 -6.08
C TRP A 40 3.20 -2.32 -6.58
N SER A 41 3.14 -1.08 -6.10
CA SER A 41 4.09 -0.02 -6.51
C SER A 41 5.57 -0.37 -6.29
N GLY A 42 5.89 -1.34 -5.43
CA GLY A 42 7.26 -1.78 -5.11
C GLY A 42 7.95 -2.65 -6.17
N HIS A 43 7.24 -3.11 -7.20
CA HIS A 43 7.80 -3.97 -8.26
C HIS A 43 8.98 -3.33 -9.01
N ALA A 44 9.81 -4.18 -9.62
CA ALA A 44 11.04 -3.79 -10.31
C ALA A 44 10.80 -2.83 -11.49
N SER A 45 9.64 -2.90 -12.14
CA SER A 45 9.25 -1.97 -13.21
C SER A 45 8.71 -0.61 -12.70
N ARG A 46 8.64 -0.41 -11.38
CA ARG A 46 8.02 0.75 -10.73
C ARG A 46 9.00 1.42 -9.76
N LEU A 47 8.80 1.28 -8.45
CA LEU A 47 9.66 1.88 -7.42
C LEU A 47 10.83 0.96 -7.00
N ASP A 48 10.87 -0.26 -7.53
CA ASP A 48 11.94 -1.25 -7.37
C ASP A 48 12.35 -1.51 -5.90
N ARG A 49 11.39 -1.41 -4.98
CA ARG A 49 11.65 -1.54 -3.54
C ARG A 49 12.11 -2.95 -3.19
N PHE A 50 11.54 -3.96 -3.84
CA PHE A 50 11.86 -5.36 -3.58
C PHE A 50 13.29 -5.77 -3.95
N SER A 51 13.92 -5.08 -4.91
CA SER A 51 15.33 -5.32 -5.27
C SER A 51 16.27 -4.44 -4.44
N ARG A 52 15.81 -3.24 -4.04
CA ARG A 52 16.57 -2.28 -3.22
C ARG A 52 16.66 -2.69 -1.74
N PHE A 53 15.67 -3.42 -1.23
CA PHE A 53 15.59 -3.85 0.17
C PHE A 53 15.49 -5.38 0.24
N THR A 54 16.61 -6.04 0.53
CA THR A 54 16.74 -7.52 0.50
C THR A 54 17.31 -8.12 1.79
N ASP A 55 17.45 -7.31 2.83
CA ASP A 55 17.95 -7.77 4.12
C ASP A 55 16.94 -8.69 4.84
N ARG A 56 17.35 -9.27 5.98
CA ARG A 56 16.50 -10.16 6.78
C ARG A 56 15.23 -9.50 7.32
N LYS A 57 15.17 -8.17 7.36
CA LYS A 57 14.03 -7.37 7.83
C LYS A 57 13.22 -6.80 6.67
N ALA A 58 13.56 -7.10 5.41
CA ALA A 58 12.95 -6.51 4.23
C ALA A 58 11.44 -6.71 4.15
N TYR A 59 10.94 -7.88 4.56
CA TYR A 59 9.51 -8.13 4.62
C TYR A 59 8.81 -7.16 5.59
N ALA A 60 9.23 -7.13 6.86
CA ALA A 60 8.65 -6.23 7.86
C ALA A 60 8.80 -4.74 7.50
N PHE A 61 9.90 -4.38 6.83
CA PHE A 61 10.11 -3.03 6.34
C PHE A 61 9.13 -2.66 5.21
N GLU A 62 8.87 -3.58 4.29
CA GLU A 62 7.91 -3.38 3.20
C GLU A 62 6.46 -3.34 3.70
N GLU A 63 6.08 -4.17 4.67
CA GLU A 63 4.77 -4.08 5.34
C GLU A 63 4.58 -2.71 6.02
N LEU A 64 5.62 -2.20 6.68
CA LEU A 64 5.57 -0.86 7.29
C LEU A 64 5.41 0.24 6.23
N ILE A 65 6.09 0.10 5.08
CA ILE A 65 5.92 1.02 3.95
C ILE A 65 4.48 0.97 3.42
N ALA A 66 3.96 -0.24 3.19
CA ALA A 66 2.62 -0.44 2.66
C ALA A 66 1.55 0.12 3.60
N GLU A 67 1.71 -0.06 4.91
CA GLU A 67 0.73 0.48 5.85
C GLU A 67 0.76 2.01 5.94
N ILE A 68 1.95 2.61 6.06
CA ILE A 68 2.06 4.07 6.09
C ILE A 68 1.50 4.65 4.76
N GLY A 69 1.79 4.00 3.64
CA GLY A 69 1.28 4.38 2.33
C GLY A 69 -0.24 4.24 2.24
N ASN A 70 -0.80 3.16 2.78
CA ASN A 70 -2.24 2.94 2.86
C ASN A 70 -2.94 4.05 3.66
N CYS A 71 -2.38 4.44 4.81
CA CYS A 71 -2.87 5.58 5.59
C CYS A 71 -2.89 6.88 4.76
N MET A 72 -1.81 7.16 4.03
CA MET A 72 -1.70 8.33 3.17
C MET A 72 -2.73 8.31 2.03
N LEU A 73 -2.90 7.16 1.37
CA LEU A 73 -3.86 7.00 0.28
C LEU A 73 -5.30 7.08 0.76
N CYS A 74 -5.65 6.33 1.80
CA CYS A 74 -7.00 6.32 2.36
C CYS A 74 -7.43 7.74 2.76
N SER A 75 -6.54 8.49 3.41
CA SER A 75 -6.79 9.91 3.75
C SER A 75 -7.13 10.75 2.52
N GLN A 76 -6.39 10.59 1.41
CA GLN A 76 -6.65 11.32 0.16
C GLN A 76 -7.90 10.86 -0.60
N LEU A 77 -8.27 9.58 -0.46
CA LEU A 77 -9.43 8.98 -1.11
C LEU A 77 -10.72 9.11 -0.30
N GLY A 78 -10.67 9.68 0.92
CA GLY A 78 -11.83 9.76 1.82
C GLY A 78 -12.23 8.40 2.39
N LEU A 79 -11.28 7.46 2.48
CA LEU A 79 -11.45 6.14 3.07
C LEU A 79 -10.88 6.10 4.49
N THR A 80 -11.39 5.18 5.30
CA THR A 80 -10.80 4.86 6.60
C THR A 80 -9.90 3.64 6.43
N PRO A 81 -8.59 3.71 6.78
CA PRO A 81 -7.74 2.54 6.77
C PRO A 81 -8.27 1.47 7.72
N ASP A 82 -8.26 0.20 7.29
CA ASP A 82 -8.64 -0.93 8.13
C ASP A 82 -7.38 -1.56 8.75
N PHE A 83 -7.25 -1.42 10.07
CA PHE A 83 -6.15 -1.96 10.85
C PHE A 83 -6.49 -3.30 11.53
N GLY A 84 -7.63 -3.92 11.22
CA GLY A 84 -8.08 -5.15 11.87
C GLY A 84 -7.10 -6.31 11.71
N GLN A 85 -6.34 -6.33 10.62
CA GLN A 85 -5.22 -7.28 10.39
C GLN A 85 -3.87 -6.74 10.91
N SER A 86 -3.77 -5.44 11.17
CA SER A 86 -2.53 -4.71 11.49
C SER A 86 -2.09 -4.84 12.96
N ALA A 87 -2.94 -5.36 13.86
CA ALA A 87 -2.63 -5.48 15.28
C ALA A 87 -1.37 -6.32 15.57
N ALA A 88 -1.13 -7.40 14.80
CA ALA A 88 0.10 -8.19 14.89
C ALA A 88 1.34 -7.41 14.41
N TYR A 89 1.15 -6.40 13.55
CA TYR A 89 2.20 -5.62 12.93
C TYR A 89 2.59 -4.40 13.76
N VAL A 90 1.67 -3.82 14.54
CA VAL A 90 1.96 -2.70 15.46
C VAL A 90 3.02 -3.09 16.50
N GLU A 91 2.95 -4.30 17.06
CA GLU A 91 4.00 -4.81 17.97
C GLU A 91 5.35 -5.01 17.25
N GLY A 92 5.31 -5.53 16.02
CA GLY A 92 6.50 -5.67 15.16
C GLY A 92 7.13 -4.32 14.81
N TRP A 93 6.32 -3.30 14.52
CA TRP A 93 6.77 -1.93 14.24
C TRP A 93 7.37 -1.31 15.48
N LEU A 94 6.71 -1.39 16.65
CA LEU A 94 7.27 -0.88 17.91
C LEU A 94 8.65 -1.47 18.21
N ARG A 95 8.84 -2.77 17.98
CA ARG A 95 10.13 -3.43 18.17
C ARG A 95 11.17 -2.98 17.15
N ALA A 96 10.80 -2.89 15.87
CA ALA A 96 11.72 -2.42 14.82
C ALA A 96 12.10 -0.94 14.99
N LEU A 97 11.19 -0.12 15.51
CA LEU A 97 11.40 1.29 15.87
C LEU A 97 12.33 1.48 17.07
N GLN A 98 12.28 0.55 18.03
CA GLN A 98 13.21 0.52 19.17
C GLN A 98 14.63 0.17 18.72
N ASP A 99 14.77 -0.79 17.80
CA ASP A 99 16.06 -1.24 17.25
C ASP A 99 16.72 -0.18 16.35
N ASP A 100 15.95 0.52 15.51
CA ASP A 100 16.48 1.55 14.60
C ASP A 100 15.48 2.69 14.36
N LYS A 101 15.67 3.78 15.10
CA LYS A 101 14.85 5.00 14.99
C LYS A 101 14.91 5.68 13.62
N ARG A 102 15.91 5.39 12.78
CA ARG A 102 16.00 5.95 11.42
C ARG A 102 15.14 5.17 10.42
N MET A 103 14.80 3.94 10.75
CA MET A 103 14.01 3.07 9.87
C MET A 103 12.64 3.66 9.56
N ILE A 104 12.01 4.35 10.52
CA ILE A 104 10.70 4.98 10.32
C ILE A 104 10.71 6.07 9.26
N PHE A 105 11.75 6.91 9.25
CA PHE A 105 11.86 8.01 8.30
C PHE A 105 12.07 7.47 6.89
N LYS A 106 12.86 6.40 6.76
CA LYS A 106 13.06 5.71 5.48
C LYS A 106 11.76 5.06 5.00
N ALA A 107 11.04 4.35 5.88
CA ALA A 107 9.75 3.75 5.55
C ALA A 107 8.73 4.82 5.12
N ALA A 108 8.59 5.90 5.89
CA ALA A 108 7.69 7.00 5.55
C ALA A 108 8.04 7.67 4.21
N THR A 109 9.33 7.81 3.90
CA THR A 109 9.77 8.36 2.61
C THR A 109 9.36 7.46 1.44
N GLU A 110 9.57 6.14 1.56
CA GLU A 110 9.18 5.18 0.52
C GLU A 110 7.65 5.01 0.42
N ALA A 111 6.93 5.14 1.54
CA ALA A 111 5.48 5.14 1.60
C ALA A 111 4.88 6.36 0.87
N GLN A 112 5.45 7.55 1.08
CA GLN A 112 5.03 8.75 0.35
C GLN A 112 5.23 8.57 -1.16
N LYS A 113 6.38 8.03 -1.58
CA LYS A 113 6.63 7.72 -3.01
C LYS A 113 5.61 6.73 -3.57
N ALA A 114 5.22 5.71 -2.80
CA ALA A 114 4.19 4.75 -3.20
C ALA A 114 2.84 5.44 -3.42
N ALA A 115 2.40 6.26 -2.45
CA ALA A 115 1.16 7.01 -2.55
C ALA A 115 1.17 7.98 -3.75
N ASP A 116 2.24 8.76 -3.90
CA ASP A 116 2.41 9.72 -5.01
C ASP A 116 2.38 9.02 -6.37
N TYR A 117 3.04 7.87 -6.49
CA TYR A 117 3.05 7.08 -7.72
C TYR A 117 1.65 6.63 -8.12
N LEU A 118 0.91 6.06 -7.17
CA LEU A 118 -0.45 5.54 -7.39
C LEU A 118 -1.43 6.66 -7.76
N LEU A 119 -1.37 7.79 -7.06
CA LEU A 119 -2.20 8.96 -7.37
C LEU A 119 -1.82 9.58 -8.71
N GLY A 120 -0.53 9.59 -9.05
CA GLY A 120 -0.04 10.02 -10.35
C GLY A 120 -0.58 9.18 -11.50
N CYS A 121 -0.60 7.85 -11.36
CA CYS A 121 -1.21 6.94 -12.34
C CYS A 121 -2.71 7.22 -12.50
N ALA A 122 -3.43 7.43 -11.40
CA ALA A 122 -4.86 7.72 -11.44
C ALA A 122 -5.15 9.07 -12.13
N ALA A 123 -4.35 10.09 -11.86
CA ALA A 123 -4.49 11.42 -12.47
C ALA A 123 -4.24 11.40 -13.98
N GLN A 124 -3.26 10.62 -14.47
CA GLN A 124 -3.01 10.44 -15.91
C GLN A 124 -4.15 9.71 -16.63
N THR A 125 -4.95 8.93 -15.90
CA THR A 125 -6.06 8.16 -16.45
C THR A 125 -7.35 8.98 -16.55
N ARG A 126 -7.46 10.13 -15.87
CA ARG A 126 -8.60 11.04 -16.07
C ARG A 126 -8.44 11.76 -17.41
N PRO A 127 -9.38 11.63 -18.37
CA PRO A 127 -9.37 12.48 -19.53
C PRO A 127 -9.44 13.94 -19.06
N GLN A 128 -8.54 14.79 -19.55
CA GLN A 128 -8.66 16.24 -19.37
C GLN A 128 -10.02 16.62 -19.95
N THR A 129 -11.00 16.92 -19.08
CA THR A 129 -12.19 17.63 -19.51
C THR A 129 -11.71 18.94 -20.11
N GLN A 130 -11.77 19.01 -21.42
CA GLN A 130 -11.57 20.20 -22.22
C GLN A 130 -12.61 21.23 -21.76
N THR A 131 -12.23 22.08 -20.80
CA THR A 131 -12.88 23.37 -20.61
C THR A 131 -12.49 24.23 -21.81
N ASP A 132 -13.23 24.05 -22.90
CA ASP A 132 -13.29 25.07 -23.95
C ASP A 132 -13.96 26.31 -23.34
N ALA A 133 -13.34 27.45 -23.66
CA ALA A 133 -13.69 28.77 -23.20
C ALA A 133 -15.15 29.16 -23.51
N ALA A 134 -15.72 29.95 -22.59
CA ALA A 134 -16.83 30.86 -22.88
C ALA A 134 -16.31 32.29 -22.84
#